data_AF-A0A8J7TMW1-F1
#
_entry.id   AF-A0A8J7TMW1-F1
#
_cell.length_a   1.000
_cell.length_b   1.000
_cell.length_c   1.000
_cell.angle_alpha   90.00
_cell.angle_beta   90.00
_cell.angle_gamma   90.00
#
_symmetry.space_group_name_H-M   'P 1'
#
loop_
_entity.id
_entity.type
_entity.pdbx_description
1 polymer ?
#
loop_
_entity_poly.entity_id
_entity_poly.type
_entity_poly.pdbx_seq_one_letter_code
_entity_poly.pdbx_strand_id
1 'polypeptide(L)'
;MSNSKQTMGVVAVVLAVVVGLAMYSANVFQERTKFVPAKIFEAAFDEPVSRAENMIGVKDDSYQYDVYLKFKYPHKPIHKFQSEFKKAWNLEARNWFNEKFPDDEGLKKLDHLDFCSRQKNDPTLVTNEWILYNKLTDDVYYRIFGTSR
;
A
#
# COMPACT_ATOMS: atom_id res chain seq x y z
N MET A 1 -36.26 -45.88 5.28
CA MET A 1 -34.95 -45.40 4.78
C MET A 1 -35.05 -44.09 3.95
N SER A 2 -36.03 -43.21 4.19
CA SER A 2 -36.19 -41.96 3.41
C SER A 2 -35.55 -40.73 4.08
N ASN A 3 -35.65 -40.63 5.42
CA ASN A 3 -35.25 -39.42 6.13
C ASN A 3 -33.75 -39.15 6.13
N SER A 4 -32.87 -40.16 6.15
CA SER A 4 -31.42 -39.92 6.28
C SER A 4 -30.78 -39.35 5.01
N LYS A 5 -31.35 -39.61 3.82
CA LYS A 5 -30.85 -39.06 2.56
C LYS A 5 -31.24 -37.59 2.40
N GLN A 6 -32.44 -37.21 2.85
CA GLN A 6 -32.89 -35.82 2.85
C GLN A 6 -32.12 -34.97 3.87
N THR A 7 -31.89 -35.46 5.10
CA THR A 7 -31.05 -34.73 6.07
C THR A 7 -29.61 -34.60 5.60
N MET A 8 -29.03 -35.63 4.99
CA MET A 8 -27.65 -35.56 4.47
C MET A 8 -27.52 -34.58 3.29
N GLY A 9 -28.55 -34.48 2.43
CA GLY A 9 -28.62 -33.48 1.36
C GLY A 9 -28.73 -32.04 1.90
N VAL A 10 -29.55 -31.81 2.92
CA VAL A 10 -29.67 -30.49 3.57
C VAL A 10 -28.38 -30.10 4.28
N VAL A 11 -27.72 -31.02 4.98
CA VAL A 11 -26.43 -30.77 5.65
C VAL A 11 -25.35 -30.40 4.63
N ALA A 12 -25.29 -31.08 3.48
CA ALA A 12 -24.33 -30.78 2.43
C ALA A 12 -24.54 -29.37 1.83
N VAL A 13 -25.80 -28.96 1.61
CA VAL A 13 -26.13 -27.61 1.11
C VAL A 13 -25.76 -26.54 2.13
N VAL A 14 -26.08 -26.76 3.41
CA VAL A 14 -25.73 -25.81 4.49
C VAL A 14 -24.21 -25.67 4.60
N LEU A 15 -23.46 -26.77 4.54
CA LEU A 15 -21.99 -26.73 4.54
C LEU A 15 -21.44 -25.96 3.34
N ALA A 16 -21.97 -26.18 2.14
CA ALA A 16 -21.54 -25.46 0.93
C ALA A 16 -21.81 -23.95 1.05
N VAL A 17 -22.95 -23.54 1.61
CA VAL A 17 -23.28 -22.13 1.85
C VAL A 17 -22.35 -21.51 2.89
N VAL A 18 -22.08 -22.20 4.00
CA VAL A 18 -21.16 -21.70 5.05
C VAL A 18 -19.74 -21.56 4.52
N VAL A 19 -19.25 -22.54 3.75
CA VAL A 19 -17.92 -22.48 3.12
C VAL A 19 -17.87 -21.37 2.07
N GLY A 20 -18.92 -21.19 1.26
CA GLY A 20 -19.02 -20.10 0.30
C GLY A 20 -18.98 -18.72 0.96
N LEU A 21 -19.73 -18.53 2.05
CA LEU A 21 -19.73 -17.28 2.83
C LEU A 21 -18.37 -17.03 3.51
N ALA A 22 -17.74 -18.08 4.05
CA ALA A 22 -16.41 -17.98 4.65
C ALA A 22 -15.35 -17.56 3.62
N MET A 23 -15.34 -18.19 2.43
CA MET A 23 -14.43 -17.81 1.34
C MET A 23 -14.70 -16.39 0.85
N TYR A 24 -15.97 -16.00 0.67
CA TYR A 24 -16.33 -14.63 0.30
C TYR A 24 -15.84 -13.63 1.34
N SER A 25 -16.10 -13.88 2.62
CA SER A 25 -15.67 -12.99 3.71
C SER A 25 -14.14 -12.89 3.80
N ALA A 26 -13.42 -14.00 3.62
CA ALA A 26 -11.96 -14.02 3.60
C ALA A 26 -11.40 -13.22 2.42
N ASN A 27 -12.00 -13.35 1.23
CA ASN A 27 -11.56 -12.64 0.03
C ASN A 27 -11.83 -11.13 0.16
N VAL A 28 -13.03 -10.74 0.61
CA VAL A 28 -13.37 -9.34 0.88
C VAL A 28 -12.48 -8.74 1.98
N PHE A 29 -12.17 -9.51 3.03
CA PHE A 29 -11.28 -9.07 4.10
C PHE A 29 -9.85 -8.92 3.60
N GLN A 30 -9.34 -9.86 2.79
CA GLN A 30 -8.02 -9.75 2.16
C GLN A 30 -7.93 -8.52 1.25
N GLU A 31 -8.93 -8.25 0.43
CA GLU A 31 -8.92 -7.06 -0.42
C GLU A 31 -8.98 -5.76 0.40
N ARG A 32 -9.78 -5.73 1.47
CA ARG A 32 -9.85 -4.55 2.36
C ARG A 32 -8.58 -4.34 3.18
N THR A 33 -7.86 -5.40 3.52
CA THR A 33 -6.64 -5.34 4.36
C THR A 33 -5.35 -5.21 3.55
N LYS A 34 -5.38 -5.47 2.25
CA LYS A 34 -4.22 -5.40 1.35
C LYS A 34 -3.58 -4.01 1.30
N PHE A 35 -4.38 -2.96 1.48
CA PHE A 35 -3.97 -1.55 1.34
C PHE A 35 -3.97 -0.80 2.68
N VAL A 36 -3.66 -1.49 3.77
CA VAL A 36 -3.49 -0.87 5.08
C VAL A 36 -2.09 -0.26 5.16
N PRO A 37 -1.93 1.00 5.62
CA PRO A 37 -0.63 1.68 5.68
C PRO A 37 0.54 0.89 6.27
N ALA A 38 0.32 0.22 7.41
CA ALA A 38 1.35 -0.61 8.04
C ALA A 38 1.76 -1.80 7.16
N LYS A 39 0.81 -2.45 6.49
CA LYS A 39 1.07 -3.56 5.56
C LYS A 39 1.80 -3.10 4.32
N ILE A 40 1.45 -1.92 3.81
CA ILE A 40 2.16 -1.29 2.70
C ILE A 40 3.61 -0.97 3.09
N PHE A 41 3.83 -0.42 4.28
CA PHE A 41 5.18 -0.18 4.78
C PHE A 41 6.00 -1.48 4.85
N GLU A 42 5.47 -2.52 5.51
CA GLU A 42 6.11 -3.83 5.62
C GLU A 42 6.39 -4.49 4.26
N ALA A 43 5.57 -4.21 3.25
CA ALA A 43 5.76 -4.73 1.89
C ALA A 43 6.81 -3.94 1.09
N ALA A 44 6.93 -2.64 1.33
CA ALA A 44 7.80 -1.75 0.55
C ALA A 44 9.24 -1.66 1.09
N PHE A 45 9.40 -1.72 2.42
CA PHE A 45 10.67 -1.45 3.11
C PHE A 45 11.21 -2.69 3.79
N ASP A 46 12.54 -2.86 3.74
CA ASP A 46 13.26 -3.93 4.43
C ASP A 46 13.60 -3.55 5.88
N GLU A 47 12.65 -2.90 6.53
CA GLU A 47 12.82 -2.24 7.82
C GLU A 47 11.54 -2.43 8.64
N PRO A 48 11.64 -2.64 9.97
CA PRO A 48 10.45 -2.80 10.80
C PRO A 48 9.72 -1.47 10.97
N VAL A 49 8.39 -1.49 10.85
CA VAL A 49 7.52 -0.31 11.03
C VAL A 49 7.69 0.35 12.41
N SER A 50 8.11 -0.41 13.43
CA SER A 50 8.35 0.11 14.78
C SER A 50 9.53 1.09 14.88
N ARG A 51 10.41 1.14 13.87
CA ARG A 51 11.50 2.12 13.78
C ARG A 51 11.05 3.41 13.09
N ALA A 52 9.88 3.43 12.46
CA ALA A 52 9.34 4.62 11.83
C ALA A 52 8.73 5.54 12.90
N GLU A 53 9.20 6.78 12.95
CA GLU A 53 8.65 7.80 13.84
C GLU A 53 7.59 8.64 13.12
N ASN A 54 6.63 9.17 13.88
CA ASN A 54 5.57 10.06 13.37
C ASN A 54 4.86 9.51 12.13
N MET A 55 4.63 8.21 12.10
CA MET A 55 4.01 7.51 10.98
C MET A 55 2.57 7.97 10.77
N ILE A 56 2.32 8.56 9.61
CA ILE A 56 1.02 8.93 9.08
C ILE A 56 0.79 8.04 7.86
N GLY A 57 -0.37 7.40 7.81
CA GLY A 57 -0.74 6.53 6.71
C GLY A 57 -2.19 6.76 6.33
N VAL A 58 -2.44 7.05 5.06
CA VAL A 58 -3.78 7.32 4.54
C VAL A 58 -4.02 6.44 3.33
N LYS A 59 -5.19 5.81 3.30
CA LYS A 59 -5.74 5.16 2.11
C LYS A 59 -6.75 6.13 1.51
N ASP A 60 -6.54 6.49 0.25
CA ASP A 60 -7.45 7.29 -0.54
C ASP A 60 -8.27 6.34 -1.43
N ASP A 61 -9.59 6.31 -1.21
CA ASP A 61 -10.52 5.45 -1.95
C ASP A 61 -10.91 6.04 -3.32
N SER A 62 -10.31 7.17 -3.73
CA SER A 62 -10.55 7.80 -5.05
C SER A 62 -10.03 6.97 -6.23
N TYR A 63 -9.06 6.09 -5.98
CA TYR A 63 -8.58 5.08 -6.93
C TYR A 63 -8.95 3.69 -6.42
N GLN A 64 -8.85 2.66 -7.28
CA GLN A 64 -9.01 1.28 -6.83
C GLN A 64 -8.07 0.92 -5.67
N TYR A 65 -6.85 1.48 -5.70
CA TYR A 65 -6.04 1.64 -4.50
C TYR A 65 -5.06 2.80 -4.66
N ASP A 66 -5.02 3.67 -3.66
CA ASP A 66 -4.01 4.71 -3.48
C ASP A 66 -3.73 4.82 -1.98
N VAL A 67 -2.49 4.55 -1.59
CA VAL A 67 -2.04 4.63 -0.20
C VAL A 67 -0.80 5.49 -0.16
N TYR A 68 -0.78 6.43 0.76
CA TYR A 68 0.38 7.26 1.01
C TYR A 68 0.76 7.29 2.48
N LEU A 69 2.06 7.34 2.70
CA LEU A 69 2.73 7.28 3.98
C LEU A 69 3.63 8.49 4.13
N LYS A 70 3.65 9.07 5.33
CA LYS A 70 4.70 9.96 5.79
C LYS A 70 5.26 9.41 7.08
N PHE A 71 6.57 9.31 7.18
CA PHE A 71 7.25 8.90 8.40
C PHE A 71 8.65 9.46 8.43
N LYS A 72 9.24 9.47 9.62
CA LYS A 72 10.64 9.81 9.80
C LYS A 72 11.45 8.54 10.00
N TYR A 73 12.61 8.47 9.34
CA TYR A 73 13.53 7.34 9.45
C TYR A 73 14.97 7.85 9.53
N PRO A 74 15.79 7.40 10.48
CA PRO A 74 17.11 8.00 10.80
C PRO A 74 18.16 7.89 9.68
N HIS A 75 17.77 7.33 8.53
CA HIS A 75 18.53 7.26 7.31
C HIS A 75 17.55 7.07 6.14
N LYS A 76 18.06 7.21 4.92
CA LYS A 76 17.32 6.81 3.72
C LYS A 76 16.84 5.35 3.88
N PRO A 77 15.52 5.09 3.80
CA PRO A 77 14.99 3.76 4.03
C PRO A 77 15.40 2.81 2.90
N ILE A 78 15.64 1.56 3.25
CA ILE A 78 16.03 0.50 2.32
C ILE A 78 14.75 -0.11 1.74
N HIS A 79 14.57 0.04 0.43
CA HIS A 79 13.46 -0.60 -0.27
C HIS A 79 13.79 -2.05 -0.60
N LYS A 80 12.81 -2.94 -0.42
CA LYS A 80 12.94 -4.36 -0.82
C LYS A 80 13.23 -4.53 -2.32
N PHE A 81 12.73 -3.61 -3.13
CA PHE A 81 12.87 -3.62 -4.60
C PHE A 81 13.80 -2.52 -5.10
N GLN A 82 14.83 -2.17 -4.33
CA GLN A 82 15.70 -1.01 -4.60
C GLN A 82 16.27 -0.98 -6.03
N SER A 83 16.59 -2.14 -6.62
CA SER A 83 17.12 -2.26 -7.99
C SER A 83 16.12 -1.87 -9.08
N GLU A 84 14.82 -1.90 -8.77
CA GLU A 84 13.74 -1.58 -9.70
C GLU A 84 13.34 -0.09 -9.64
N PHE A 85 13.76 0.61 -8.59
CA PHE A 85 13.52 2.04 -8.45
C PHE A 85 14.47 2.85 -9.33
N LYS A 86 13.91 3.70 -10.16
CA LYS A 86 14.65 4.63 -11.00
C LYS A 86 14.73 5.99 -10.30
N LYS A 87 15.93 6.55 -10.22
CA LYS A 87 16.14 7.96 -9.85
C LYS A 87 15.68 8.82 -11.02
N ALA A 88 14.46 9.33 -10.97
CA ALA A 88 13.91 10.18 -12.00
C ALA A 88 13.13 11.30 -11.32
N TRP A 89 13.67 12.52 -11.32
CA TRP A 89 13.00 13.65 -10.68
C TRP A 89 11.58 13.80 -11.23
N ASN A 90 10.58 13.66 -10.36
CA ASN A 90 9.18 13.74 -10.76
C ASN A 90 8.51 14.93 -10.06
N LEU A 91 8.40 16.04 -10.78
CA LEU A 91 7.71 17.25 -10.33
C LEU A 91 6.24 16.97 -9.99
N GLU A 92 5.60 16.05 -10.70
CA GLU A 92 4.23 15.60 -10.43
C GLU A 92 4.14 14.99 -9.04
N ALA A 93 5.06 14.08 -8.70
CA ALA A 93 5.06 13.41 -7.42
C ALA A 93 5.30 14.38 -6.26
N ARG A 94 6.19 15.36 -6.43
CA ARG A 94 6.41 16.42 -5.43
C ARG A 94 5.14 17.24 -5.23
N ASN A 95 4.53 17.73 -6.32
CA ASN A 95 3.33 18.55 -6.23
C ASN A 95 2.19 17.78 -5.55
N TRP A 96 2.05 16.50 -5.88
CA TRP A 96 1.08 15.63 -5.24
C TRP A 96 1.34 15.48 -3.73
N PHE A 97 2.59 15.25 -3.31
CA PHE A 97 2.92 15.19 -1.87
C PHE A 97 2.71 16.54 -1.17
N ASN A 98 3.02 17.67 -1.82
CA ASN A 98 2.73 19.00 -1.29
C ASN A 98 1.23 19.24 -1.10
N GLU A 99 0.38 18.73 -2.00
CA GLU A 99 -1.08 18.83 -1.85
C GLU A 99 -1.59 18.00 -0.67
N LYS A 100 -0.99 16.82 -0.42
CA LYS A 100 -1.36 15.95 0.70
C LYS A 100 -0.75 16.37 2.04
N PHE A 101 0.36 17.12 2.02
CA PHE A 101 1.07 17.63 3.20
C PHE A 101 1.39 19.13 3.04
N PRO A 102 0.39 20.02 2.97
CA PRO A 102 0.58 21.44 2.61
C PRO A 102 1.41 22.23 3.62
N ASP A 103 1.36 21.81 4.89
CA ASP A 103 2.08 22.46 5.99
C ASP A 103 3.53 21.97 6.14
N ASP A 104 3.98 21.04 5.28
CA ASP A 104 5.32 20.48 5.37
C ASP A 104 6.35 21.33 4.61
N GLU A 105 7.05 22.19 5.35
CA GLU A 105 8.16 23.00 4.83
C GLU A 105 9.30 22.15 4.22
N GLY A 106 9.44 20.89 4.64
CA GLY A 106 10.44 19.97 4.13
C GLY A 106 10.26 19.66 2.64
N LEU A 107 9.02 19.62 2.15
CA LEU A 107 8.72 19.36 0.74
C LEU A 107 8.93 20.58 -0.17
N LYS A 108 9.04 21.79 0.40
CA LYS A 108 9.21 23.05 -0.35
C LYS A 108 10.67 23.28 -0.79
N LYS A 109 11.65 22.69 -0.09
CA LYS A 109 13.08 22.85 -0.36
C LYS A 109 13.63 21.71 -1.23
N LEU A 110 13.84 21.97 -2.53
CA LEU A 110 14.16 20.93 -3.52
C LEU A 110 15.54 20.29 -3.35
N ASP A 111 16.52 21.06 -2.91
CA ASP A 111 17.94 20.66 -2.95
C ASP A 111 18.29 19.47 -2.03
N HIS A 112 17.37 19.13 -1.13
CA HIS A 112 17.56 18.06 -0.14
C HIS A 112 16.68 16.84 -0.41
N LEU A 113 15.90 16.84 -1.49
CA LEU A 113 14.97 15.77 -1.79
C LEU A 113 15.61 14.73 -2.70
N ASP A 114 15.56 13.47 -2.28
CA ASP A 114 15.96 12.30 -3.05
C ASP A 114 14.72 11.57 -3.51
N PHE A 115 14.41 11.70 -4.80
CA PHE A 115 13.24 11.05 -5.39
C PHE A 115 13.62 9.77 -6.14
N CYS A 116 12.82 8.72 -5.93
CA CYS A 116 12.83 7.53 -6.76
C CYS A 116 11.39 7.11 -7.09
N SER A 117 11.20 6.50 -8.25
CA SER A 117 9.93 5.90 -8.62
C SER A 117 10.12 4.53 -9.24
N ARG A 118 9.10 3.69 -9.10
CA ARG A 118 8.99 2.40 -9.77
C ARG A 118 7.60 2.27 -10.38
N GLN A 119 7.53 1.60 -11.52
CA GLN A 119 6.27 1.13 -12.07
C GLN A 119 6.39 -0.37 -12.29
N LYS A 120 5.41 -1.12 -11.80
CA LYS A 120 5.29 -2.56 -11.98
C LYS A 120 4.04 -2.85 -12.80
N ASN A 121 4.23 -3.56 -13.89
CA ASN A 121 3.15 -4.00 -14.77
C ASN A 121 2.97 -5.51 -14.58
N ASP A 122 1.92 -5.91 -13.88
CA ASP A 122 1.47 -7.29 -13.78
C ASP A 122 0.26 -7.50 -14.72
N PRO A 123 -0.07 -8.74 -15.12
CA PRO A 123 -1.19 -9.01 -16.05
C PRO A 123 -2.53 -8.43 -15.59
N THR A 124 -2.75 -8.35 -14.28
CA THR A 124 -4.01 -7.90 -13.67
C THR A 124 -3.93 -6.49 -13.09
N LEU A 125 -2.74 -5.92 -12.89
CA LEU A 125 -2.54 -4.70 -12.11
C LEU A 125 -1.38 -3.87 -12.68
N VAL A 126 -1.60 -2.56 -12.80
CA VAL A 126 -0.50 -1.59 -12.94
C VAL A 126 -0.31 -0.93 -11.59
N THR A 127 0.89 -1.05 -11.02
CA THR A 127 1.27 -0.46 -9.74
C THR A 127 2.33 0.60 -9.96
N ASN A 128 2.10 1.79 -9.43
CA ASN A 128 3.07 2.87 -9.40
C ASN A 128 3.48 3.11 -7.95
N GLU A 129 4.77 3.31 -7.74
CA GLU A 129 5.35 3.61 -6.44
C GLU A 129 6.23 4.84 -6.54
N TRP A 130 6.03 5.79 -5.64
CA TRP A 130 6.85 6.98 -5.48
C TRP A 130 7.45 7.00 -4.08
N ILE A 131 8.75 7.26 -3.98
CA ILE A 131 9.40 7.64 -2.73
C ILE A 131 10.11 8.98 -2.90
N LEU A 132 9.96 9.81 -1.87
CA LEU A 132 10.71 11.03 -1.68
C LEU A 132 11.33 11.00 -0.28
N TYR A 133 12.65 11.14 -0.19
CA TYR A 133 13.38 11.21 1.06
C TYR A 133 14.00 12.60 1.22
N ASN A 134 13.74 13.26 2.34
CA ASN A 134 14.36 14.53 2.69
C ASN A 134 15.63 14.28 3.51
N LYS A 135 16.79 14.53 2.92
CA LYS A 135 18.11 14.33 3.56
C LYS A 135 18.38 15.25 4.75
N LEU A 136 17.63 16.35 4.88
CA LEU A 136 17.83 17.32 5.96
C LEU A 136 17.01 16.97 7.19
N THR A 137 15.78 16.51 6.98
CA THR A 137 14.82 16.26 8.06
C THR A 137 14.59 14.79 8.34
N ASP A 138 15.13 13.89 7.53
CA ASP A 138 14.89 12.45 7.60
C ASP A 138 13.44 12.03 7.35
N ASP A 139 12.62 12.94 6.83
CA ASP A 139 11.26 12.63 6.43
C ASP A 139 11.25 11.82 5.14
N VAL A 140 10.37 10.82 5.13
CA VAL A 140 10.09 9.95 4.01
C VAL A 140 8.63 10.08 3.65
N TYR A 141 8.39 10.27 2.36
CA TYR A 141 7.07 10.31 1.75
C TYR A 141 7.01 9.17 0.76
N TYR A 142 6.04 8.29 0.93
CA TYR A 142 5.85 7.14 0.08
C TYR A 142 4.42 7.10 -0.42
N ARG A 143 4.22 6.74 -1.69
CA ARG A 143 2.91 6.53 -2.28
C ARG A 143 2.94 5.26 -3.12
N ILE A 144 1.90 4.44 -2.98
CA ILE A 144 1.61 3.32 -3.86
C ILE A 144 0.20 3.47 -4.40
N PHE A 145 0.06 3.43 -5.72
CA PHE A 145 -1.23 3.67 -6.37
C PHE A 145 -1.33 2.92 -7.68
N GLY A 146 -2.55 2.59 -8.10
CA GLY A 146 -2.73 1.87 -9.34
C GLY A 146 -4.17 1.55 -9.69
N THR A 147 -4.28 0.81 -10.79
CA THR A 147 -5.56 0.36 -11.36
C THR A 147 -5.43 -1.11 -11.74
N SER A 148 -6.51 -1.87 -11.54
CA SER A 148 -6.72 -3.17 -12.15
C SER A 148 -6.95 -2.98 -13.64
N ARG A 149 -6.49 -3.95 -14.41
CA ARG A 149 -6.83 -4.09 -15.83
C ARG A 149 -8.08 -4.94 -16.00
#